data_AF-A0A6I2MMP8-F1
#
_entry.id   AF-A0A6I2MMP8-F1
#
_cell.length_a   1.000
_cell.length_b   1.000
_cell.length_c   1.000
_cell.angle_alpha   90.00
_cell.angle_beta   90.00
_cell.angle_gamma   90.00
#
_symmetry.space_group_name_H-M   'P 1'
#
loop_
_entity.id
_entity.type
_entity.pdbx_description
1 polymer ?
#
loop_
_entity_poly.entity_id
_entity_poly.type
_entity_poly.pdbx_seq_one_letter_code
_entity_poly.pdbx_strand_id
1 'polypeptide(L)'
;MPRFEYTGFKYAQYPFAYLYKDDNGNKGEKKIHQIIFGDWVGILKPEKTNGDYLFVRVRGENGWMHKDDLRDDRVLEIVFLDVGQGDGALVVTPDDEHIIIDAGLGDNMWRFLKWRYNEFKTEWTFKYAIASHPDQDHYGGYHFLAGEPNVFFNEFLHNGLLEYQKNIKPSYFGETEKTDRTYYTELFDSKQKVIDYLAHEPNWKHPSGNEQWDKNYAKLLKRMLDNNKINGEIRMLSEADKYLDGFEKDKTLNIQVLGPVTETVNGKKALRSLGNKGKTKNGHSIVFKLNYKDINIFLGGDLNIKAEEFLMEKHTGMKLDFNSATEENEFIENARRFFETDVSKACHHGSADFTSLFLRCLNSVATVISSGDEEQHSHPRPDTLGAIGVNGRGDRPLIFSTELARSHREDERKTLSEINELEIKLATATTNARRLKLIDQIQEKNEKLKERNVTVYGSINLRTDGERCIIAQKLEKGGGSKVWDIYKLEKNNMGRFKYVPK
;
A
#
# COMPACT_ATOMS: atom_id res chain seq x y z
N MET A 1 15.57 27.46 -8.17
CA MET A 1 15.94 27.32 -6.74
C MET A 1 17.41 26.91 -6.68
N PRO A 2 18.20 27.38 -5.69
CA PRO A 2 19.57 26.90 -5.53
C PRO A 2 19.57 25.38 -5.34
N ARG A 3 20.41 24.67 -6.10
CA ARG A 3 20.57 23.23 -5.99
C ARG A 3 21.32 22.98 -4.68
N PHE A 4 20.68 22.33 -3.71
CA PHE A 4 21.37 21.92 -2.49
C PHE A 4 22.39 20.84 -2.85
N GLU A 5 23.64 21.03 -2.43
CA GLU A 5 24.65 20.00 -2.52
C GLU A 5 24.66 19.20 -1.22
N TYR A 6 24.71 17.87 -1.34
CA TYR A 6 24.78 16.95 -0.21
C TYR A 6 26.13 16.24 -0.19
N THR A 7 26.68 16.01 0.99
CA THR A 7 27.83 15.10 1.17
C THR A 7 27.39 13.64 1.18
N GLY A 8 26.14 13.38 1.58
CA GLY A 8 25.51 12.06 1.60
C GLY A 8 24.14 12.11 2.27
N PHE A 9 23.55 10.93 2.47
CA PHE A 9 22.28 10.76 3.16
C PHE A 9 22.46 9.85 4.37
N LYS A 10 21.74 10.18 5.45
CA LYS A 10 21.53 9.35 6.63
C LYS A 10 20.02 9.14 6.82
N TYR A 11 19.65 8.34 7.81
CA TYR A 11 18.27 8.06 8.16
C TYR A 11 18.01 8.34 9.64
N ALA A 12 16.77 8.67 9.99
CA ALA A 12 16.39 8.90 11.39
C ALA A 12 16.49 7.61 12.22
N GLN A 13 17.06 7.71 13.42
CA GLN A 13 17.21 6.60 14.35
C GLN A 13 15.87 6.23 15.03
N TYR A 14 15.79 4.98 15.52
CA TYR A 14 14.66 4.48 16.29
C TYR A 14 14.47 5.27 17.61
N PRO A 15 13.22 5.55 18.04
CA PRO A 15 11.96 5.35 17.32
C PRO A 15 11.55 6.56 16.46
N PHE A 16 12.16 7.72 16.70
CA PHE A 16 11.96 8.97 15.98
C PHE A 16 13.10 9.94 16.36
N ALA A 17 13.26 11.00 15.57
CA ALA A 17 14.23 12.06 15.83
C ALA A 17 13.61 13.46 15.68
N TYR A 18 14.31 14.48 16.18
CA TYR A 18 13.92 15.89 16.01
C TYR A 18 14.93 16.67 15.18
N LEU A 19 14.42 17.49 14.26
CA LEU A 19 15.19 18.57 13.65
C LEU A 19 15.07 19.82 14.54
N TYR A 20 16.20 20.39 14.93
CA TYR A 20 16.29 21.62 15.70
C TYR A 20 16.55 22.81 14.78
N LYS A 21 15.96 23.96 15.12
CA LYS A 21 16.12 25.20 14.36
C LYS A 21 17.59 25.65 14.37
N ASP A 22 18.03 26.23 13.26
CA ASP A 22 19.26 27.02 13.22
C ASP A 22 19.03 28.44 13.78
N ASP A 23 19.85 28.83 14.75
CA ASP A 23 19.89 30.19 15.27
C ASP A 23 21.28 30.79 14.97
N ASN A 24 21.35 31.46 13.81
CA ASN A 24 22.54 32.14 13.28
C ASN A 24 23.76 31.20 13.11
N GLY A 25 23.56 30.04 12.48
CA GLY A 25 24.62 29.08 12.22
C GLY A 25 24.99 28.19 13.40
N ASN A 26 24.18 28.19 14.47
CA ASN A 26 24.33 27.34 15.64
C ASN A 26 23.04 26.58 15.94
N LYS A 27 23.15 25.47 16.66
CA LYS A 27 21.99 24.68 17.08
C LYS A 27 21.14 25.48 18.07
N GLY A 28 19.89 25.75 17.69
CA GLY A 28 18.88 26.37 18.53
C GLY A 28 18.13 25.35 19.41
N GLU A 29 17.29 25.86 20.31
CA GLU A 29 16.50 25.02 21.22
C GLU A 29 15.17 24.54 20.60
N LYS A 30 14.64 25.29 19.62
CA LYS A 30 13.33 25.02 19.04
C LYS A 30 13.37 23.78 18.15
N LYS A 31 12.55 22.78 18.48
CA LYS A 31 12.24 21.64 17.61
C LYS A 31 11.29 22.08 16.49
N ILE A 32 11.69 21.87 15.23
CA ILE A 32 10.92 22.29 14.04
C ILE A 32 10.26 21.11 13.33
N HIS A 33 10.86 19.92 13.36
CA HIS A 33 10.24 18.69 12.82
C HIS A 33 10.43 17.51 13.77
N GLN A 34 9.40 16.67 13.89
CA GLN A 34 9.54 15.29 14.36
C GLN A 34 9.48 14.38 13.14
N ILE A 35 10.51 13.58 12.97
CA ILE A 35 10.65 12.62 11.89
C ILE A 35 10.71 11.21 12.47
N ILE A 36 10.13 10.24 11.77
CA ILE A 36 9.97 8.88 12.31
C ILE A 36 11.10 7.98 11.82
N PHE A 37 11.22 6.82 12.46
CA PHE A 37 12.26 5.84 12.18
C PHE A 37 12.45 5.59 10.67
N GLY A 38 13.67 5.81 10.16
CA GLY A 38 14.01 5.62 8.75
C GLY A 38 13.74 6.79 7.82
N ASP A 39 13.19 7.91 8.31
CA ASP A 39 13.02 9.11 7.48
C ASP A 39 14.37 9.60 6.95
N TRP A 40 14.40 10.02 5.69
CA TRP A 40 15.62 10.44 5.00
C TRP A 40 16.13 11.78 5.53
N VAL A 41 17.45 11.86 5.73
CA VAL A 41 18.17 13.05 6.21
C VAL A 41 19.33 13.37 5.28
N GLY A 42 19.24 14.49 4.56
CA GLY A 42 20.33 14.95 3.68
C GLY A 42 21.38 15.71 4.46
N ILE A 43 22.65 15.31 4.38
CA ILE A 43 23.77 16.02 5.00
C ILE A 43 24.26 17.10 4.04
N LEU A 44 24.17 18.37 4.43
CA LEU A 44 24.44 19.51 3.54
C LEU A 44 25.94 19.74 3.33
N LYS A 45 26.32 20.24 2.14
CA LYS A 45 27.68 20.65 1.79
C LYS A 45 27.83 22.19 1.77
N PRO A 46 28.90 22.77 2.34
CA PRO A 46 29.89 22.10 3.19
C PRO A 46 29.24 21.60 4.48
N GLU A 47 29.75 20.48 5.00
CA GLU A 47 29.28 19.92 6.27
C GLU A 47 29.56 20.92 7.39
N LYS A 48 28.54 21.16 8.23
CA LYS A 48 28.66 22.03 9.40
C LYS A 48 28.29 21.23 10.64
N THR A 49 29.07 21.44 11.70
CA THR A 49 28.88 20.78 12.98
C THR A 49 28.75 21.82 14.10
N ASN A 50 28.02 21.45 15.15
CA ASN A 50 27.91 22.21 16.39
C ASN A 50 27.98 21.18 17.54
N GLY A 51 29.19 20.87 17.98
CA GLY A 51 29.45 19.71 18.85
C GLY A 51 29.02 18.40 18.19
N ASP A 52 28.11 17.67 18.83
CA ASP A 52 27.56 16.40 18.35
C ASP A 52 26.34 16.57 17.42
N TYR A 53 26.05 17.80 17.00
CA TYR A 53 25.01 18.08 16.01
C TYR A 53 25.57 18.26 14.61
N LEU A 54 24.86 17.72 13.62
CA LEU A 54 25.09 17.91 12.20
C LEU A 54 24.04 18.85 11.60
N PHE A 55 24.47 19.74 10.70
CA PHE A 55 23.56 20.56 9.92
C PHE A 55 23.03 19.78 8.71
N VAL A 56 21.72 19.61 8.67
CA VAL A 56 21.04 18.70 7.74
C VAL A 56 19.82 19.35 7.11
N ARG A 57 19.31 18.71 6.06
CA ARG A 57 18.05 19.07 5.41
C ARG A 57 17.08 17.90 5.44
N VAL A 58 15.89 18.16 5.96
CA VAL A 58 14.81 17.17 6.10
C VAL A 58 13.49 17.83 5.75
N ARG A 59 12.65 17.14 4.96
CA ARG A 59 11.30 17.61 4.57
C ARG A 59 11.27 19.06 4.06
N GLY A 60 12.30 19.47 3.33
CA GLY A 60 12.39 20.81 2.74
C GLY A 60 12.93 21.92 3.67
N GLU A 61 13.25 21.61 4.92
CA GLU A 61 13.81 22.55 5.90
C GLU A 61 15.23 22.18 6.31
N ASN A 62 16.03 23.20 6.65
CA ASN A 62 17.38 23.03 7.16
C ASN A 62 17.38 23.20 8.68
N GLY A 63 18.23 22.43 9.37
CA GLY A 63 18.37 22.51 10.82
C GLY A 63 19.45 21.59 11.34
N TRP A 64 19.42 21.34 12.64
CA TRP A 64 20.42 20.57 13.36
C TRP A 64 19.83 19.26 13.89
N MET A 65 20.54 18.15 13.73
CA MET A 65 20.20 16.84 14.30
C MET A 65 21.38 16.28 15.07
N HIS A 66 21.11 15.61 16.20
CA HIS A 66 22.16 14.94 16.96
C HIS A 66 22.69 13.73 16.16
N LYS A 67 23.99 13.45 16.22
CA LYS A 67 24.59 12.32 15.49
C LYS A 67 23.98 10.97 15.89
N ASP A 68 23.67 10.77 17.17
CA ASP A 68 23.04 9.53 17.66
C ASP A 68 21.57 9.38 17.23
N ASP A 69 20.93 10.47 16.79
CA ASP A 69 19.59 10.45 16.21
C ASP A 69 19.61 10.04 14.72
N LEU A 70 20.79 9.70 14.19
CA LEU A 70 21.01 9.32 12.80
C LEU A 70 21.60 7.92 12.70
N ARG A 71 21.29 7.24 11.60
CA ARG A 71 21.88 5.96 11.20
C ARG A 71 22.25 5.98 9.72
N ASP A 72 23.12 5.06 9.31
CA ASP A 72 23.64 4.98 7.94
C ASP A 72 22.80 4.09 7.04
N ASP A 73 22.14 3.10 7.61
CA ASP A 73 21.38 2.07 6.92
C ASP A 73 19.88 2.36 6.90
N ARG A 74 19.26 2.02 5.79
CA ARG A 74 17.83 2.19 5.57
C ARG A 74 17.04 1.08 6.27
N VAL A 75 15.83 1.42 6.66
CA VAL A 75 14.85 0.50 7.24
C VAL A 75 13.81 0.12 6.17
N LEU A 76 13.15 -1.02 6.34
CA LEU A 76 11.97 -1.33 5.55
C LEU A 76 10.85 -0.35 5.91
N GLU A 77 10.29 0.29 4.89
CA GLU A 77 9.16 1.21 4.96
C GLU A 77 7.96 0.58 4.25
N ILE A 78 6.83 0.49 4.95
CA ILE A 78 5.54 0.20 4.33
C ILE A 78 4.57 1.31 4.74
N VAL A 79 4.06 2.02 3.75
CA VAL A 79 3.05 3.06 3.94
C VAL A 79 1.73 2.53 3.42
N PHE A 80 0.83 2.15 4.32
CA PHE A 80 -0.55 1.87 3.99
C PHE A 80 -1.26 3.21 3.81
N LEU A 81 -1.60 3.52 2.57
CA LEU A 81 -2.13 4.82 2.20
C LEU A 81 -3.64 4.81 2.34
N ASP A 82 -4.15 5.95 2.81
CA ASP A 82 -5.56 6.25 2.74
C ASP A 82 -5.95 6.64 1.30
N VAL A 83 -6.43 5.64 0.54
CA VAL A 83 -6.72 5.78 -0.88
C VAL A 83 -8.19 6.10 -1.20
N GLY A 84 -8.99 6.44 -0.19
CA GLY A 84 -10.44 6.45 -0.36
C GLY A 84 -10.97 5.03 -0.20
N GLN A 85 -11.73 4.59 -1.19
CA GLN A 85 -12.15 3.21 -1.33
C GLN A 85 -10.97 2.30 -1.68
N GLY A 86 -10.84 1.20 -0.95
CA GLY A 86 -9.98 0.07 -1.29
C GLY A 86 -8.59 0.07 -0.66
N ASP A 87 -7.63 -0.48 -1.40
CA ASP A 87 -6.27 -0.74 -0.92
C ASP A 87 -5.21 0.03 -1.70
N GLY A 88 -4.19 0.49 -0.98
CA GLY A 88 -2.97 0.99 -1.60
C GLY A 88 -1.82 1.06 -0.60
N ALA A 89 -0.67 0.52 -1.00
CA ALA A 89 0.53 0.56 -0.19
C ALA A 89 1.77 0.88 -1.03
N LEU A 90 2.65 1.70 -0.46
CA LEU A 90 4.00 1.87 -0.95
C LEU A 90 4.96 1.08 -0.05
N VAL A 91 5.77 0.22 -0.64
CA VAL A 91 6.88 -0.48 0.03
C VAL A 91 8.19 0.10 -0.48
N VAL A 92 9.05 0.55 0.45
CA VAL A 92 10.41 0.96 0.16
C VAL A 92 11.36 0.05 0.93
N THR A 93 12.16 -0.71 0.21
CA THR A 93 13.00 -1.76 0.80
C THR A 93 14.28 -1.16 1.42
N PRO A 94 14.99 -1.92 2.27
CA PRO A 94 16.32 -1.52 2.77
C PRO A 94 17.33 -1.23 1.65
N ASP A 95 17.17 -1.87 0.49
CA ASP A 95 18.04 -1.70 -0.69
C ASP A 95 17.55 -0.58 -1.63
N ASP A 96 16.64 0.28 -1.17
CA ASP A 96 16.07 1.43 -1.92
C ASP A 96 15.28 1.02 -3.18
N GLU A 97 14.66 -0.15 -3.16
CA GLU A 97 13.70 -0.57 -4.18
C GLU A 97 12.30 -0.09 -3.81
N HIS A 98 11.55 0.39 -4.80
CA HIS A 98 10.22 0.98 -4.61
C HIS A 98 9.15 0.15 -5.28
N ILE A 99 8.16 -0.30 -4.51
CA ILE A 99 7.10 -1.20 -4.94
C ILE A 99 5.75 -0.59 -4.58
N ILE A 100 4.81 -0.57 -5.53
CA ILE A 100 3.42 -0.21 -5.28
C ILE A 100 2.59 -1.50 -5.25
N ILE A 101 1.81 -1.68 -4.19
CA ILE A 101 0.86 -2.78 -4.04
C ILE A 101 -0.53 -2.16 -3.90
N ASP A 102 -1.34 -2.33 -4.95
CA ASP A 102 -2.61 -1.64 -5.17
C ASP A 102 -2.47 -0.10 -5.12
N ALA A 103 -3.48 0.60 -5.62
CA ALA A 103 -3.45 2.05 -5.83
C ALA A 103 -4.78 2.74 -5.51
N GLY A 104 -5.76 2.02 -4.95
CA GLY A 104 -7.08 2.55 -4.63
C GLY A 104 -7.98 2.75 -5.84
N LEU A 105 -9.17 3.33 -5.59
CA LEU A 105 -10.13 3.69 -6.64
C LEU A 105 -9.75 4.95 -7.43
N GLY A 106 -9.26 5.97 -6.72
CA GLY A 106 -9.08 7.34 -7.22
C GLY A 106 -7.61 7.76 -7.40
N ASP A 107 -7.35 9.06 -7.37
CA ASP A 107 -6.03 9.64 -7.62
C ASP A 107 -5.16 9.80 -6.36
N ASN A 108 -5.63 9.31 -5.19
CA ASN A 108 -4.96 9.45 -3.89
C ASN A 108 -3.51 8.94 -3.93
N MET A 109 -3.30 7.72 -4.47
CA MET A 109 -1.96 7.15 -4.63
C MET A 109 -1.07 8.04 -5.49
N TRP A 110 -1.56 8.48 -6.65
CA TRP A 110 -0.80 9.37 -7.54
C TRP A 110 -0.43 10.69 -6.87
N ARG A 111 -1.37 11.35 -6.18
CA ARG A 111 -1.12 12.60 -5.44
C ARG A 111 -0.09 12.41 -4.32
N PHE A 112 -0.18 11.30 -3.56
CA PHE A 112 0.78 10.96 -2.52
C PHE A 112 2.18 10.76 -3.10
N LEU A 113 2.30 9.98 -4.17
CA LEU A 113 3.59 9.70 -4.80
C LEU A 113 4.19 10.95 -5.45
N LYS A 114 3.38 11.81 -6.09
CA LYS A 114 3.85 13.12 -6.58
C LYS A 114 4.45 13.93 -5.44
N TRP A 115 3.78 14.06 -4.32
CA TRP A 115 4.36 14.76 -3.18
C TRP A 115 5.66 14.09 -2.69
N ARG A 116 5.66 12.76 -2.55
CA ARG A 116 6.79 11.97 -2.01
C ARG A 116 8.05 12.03 -2.89
N TYR A 117 7.87 12.09 -4.21
CA TYR A 117 8.94 12.04 -5.21
C TYR A 117 9.08 13.35 -6.00
N ASN A 118 8.87 14.48 -5.30
CA ASN A 118 9.13 15.82 -5.84
C ASN A 118 8.46 16.08 -7.20
N GLU A 119 7.17 15.77 -7.24
CA GLU A 119 6.24 15.91 -8.37
C GLU A 119 6.65 15.14 -9.63
N PHE A 120 7.54 14.14 -9.50
CA PHE A 120 8.13 13.44 -10.63
C PHE A 120 8.74 14.41 -11.66
N LYS A 121 9.46 15.44 -11.18
CA LYS A 121 10.21 16.39 -12.03
C LYS A 121 11.27 15.71 -12.91
N THR A 122 11.67 14.51 -12.55
CA THR A 122 12.53 13.61 -13.33
C THR A 122 11.87 12.24 -13.41
N GLU A 123 12.29 11.44 -14.38
CA GLU A 123 11.84 10.05 -14.51
C GLU A 123 12.03 9.27 -13.21
N TRP A 124 11.02 8.49 -12.88
CA TRP A 124 10.99 7.61 -11.72
C TRP A 124 10.47 6.24 -12.14
N THR A 125 11.25 5.20 -11.89
CA THR A 125 10.88 3.83 -12.21
C THR A 125 10.68 3.04 -10.92
N PHE A 126 9.48 2.55 -10.69
CA PHE A 126 9.19 1.61 -9.62
C PHE A 126 9.60 0.20 -10.05
N LYS A 127 10.09 -0.62 -9.12
CA LYS A 127 10.44 -2.02 -9.40
C LYS A 127 9.20 -2.82 -9.80
N TYR A 128 8.13 -2.70 -9.01
CA TYR A 128 6.88 -3.39 -9.27
C TYR A 128 5.69 -2.43 -9.09
N ALA A 129 4.74 -2.51 -10.02
CA ALA A 129 3.34 -2.21 -9.76
C ALA A 129 2.58 -3.53 -9.64
N ILE A 130 1.93 -3.74 -8.51
CA ILE A 130 1.21 -4.98 -8.22
C ILE A 130 -0.27 -4.65 -8.04
N ALA A 131 -1.13 -5.30 -8.81
CA ALA A 131 -2.58 -5.29 -8.61
C ALA A 131 -2.98 -6.65 -8.02
N SER A 132 -3.38 -6.68 -6.76
CA SER A 132 -3.70 -7.92 -6.05
C SER A 132 -4.79 -8.71 -6.77
N HIS A 133 -5.81 -8.03 -7.31
CA HIS A 133 -6.89 -8.60 -8.12
C HIS A 133 -7.60 -7.50 -8.96
N PRO A 134 -8.46 -7.86 -9.95
CA PRO A 134 -9.04 -6.90 -10.89
C PRO A 134 -10.28 -6.16 -10.35
N ASP A 135 -10.20 -5.66 -9.12
CA ASP A 135 -11.21 -4.79 -8.50
C ASP A 135 -10.79 -3.33 -8.60
N GLN A 136 -11.74 -2.47 -8.95
CA GLN A 136 -11.43 -1.10 -9.34
C GLN A 136 -10.88 -0.27 -8.18
N ASP A 137 -11.27 -0.58 -6.96
CA ASP A 137 -10.74 -0.01 -5.73
C ASP A 137 -9.36 -0.55 -5.33
N HIS A 138 -8.79 -1.47 -6.11
CA HIS A 138 -7.40 -1.90 -5.98
C HIS A 138 -6.54 -1.32 -7.10
N TYR A 139 -6.98 -1.38 -8.36
CA TYR A 139 -6.15 -0.93 -9.48
C TYR A 139 -6.45 0.48 -9.99
N GLY A 140 -7.57 1.09 -9.60
CA GLY A 140 -8.11 2.32 -10.19
C GLY A 140 -7.10 3.47 -10.24
N GLY A 141 -6.36 3.68 -9.15
CA GLY A 141 -5.35 4.72 -9.05
C GLY A 141 -4.16 4.58 -10.01
N TYR A 142 -3.93 3.37 -10.54
CA TYR A 142 -2.93 3.19 -11.59
C TYR A 142 -3.30 3.89 -12.90
N HIS A 143 -4.57 4.24 -13.16
CA HIS A 143 -4.93 5.05 -14.34
C HIS A 143 -4.26 6.42 -14.31
N PHE A 144 -4.11 7.03 -13.13
CA PHE A 144 -3.45 8.32 -12.97
C PHE A 144 -1.94 8.18 -13.13
N LEU A 145 -1.35 7.13 -12.56
CA LEU A 145 0.07 6.82 -12.75
C LEU A 145 0.41 6.50 -14.21
N ALA A 146 -0.47 5.78 -14.92
CA ALA A 146 -0.31 5.51 -16.34
C ALA A 146 -0.37 6.78 -17.20
N GLY A 147 -1.02 7.85 -16.70
CA GLY A 147 -1.06 9.16 -17.33
C GLY A 147 0.08 10.11 -16.97
N GLU A 148 0.86 9.81 -15.93
CA GLU A 148 1.95 10.67 -15.46
C GLU A 148 3.19 10.48 -16.34
N PRO A 149 3.67 11.49 -17.10
CA PRO A 149 4.71 11.31 -18.11
C PRO A 149 5.99 10.65 -17.60
N ASN A 150 6.43 11.02 -16.40
CA ASN A 150 7.73 10.62 -15.84
C ASN A 150 7.68 9.40 -14.91
N VAL A 151 6.55 8.69 -14.83
CA VAL A 151 6.43 7.47 -14.03
C VAL A 151 6.48 6.24 -14.93
N PHE A 152 7.29 5.25 -14.53
CA PHE A 152 7.46 3.97 -15.20
C PHE A 152 7.54 2.82 -14.18
N PHE A 153 7.40 1.59 -14.67
CA PHE A 153 7.47 0.37 -13.89
C PHE A 153 8.36 -0.65 -14.59
N ASN A 154 9.21 -1.36 -13.85
CA ASN A 154 9.95 -2.48 -14.44
C ASN A 154 8.98 -3.62 -14.80
N GLU A 155 8.08 -3.99 -13.90
CA GLU A 155 7.06 -5.01 -14.16
C GLU A 155 5.70 -4.62 -13.57
N PHE A 156 4.63 -5.11 -14.21
CA PHE A 156 3.26 -5.07 -13.68
C PHE A 156 2.79 -6.50 -13.35
N LEU A 157 2.53 -6.76 -12.08
CA LEU A 157 2.15 -8.08 -11.58
C LEU A 157 0.66 -8.12 -11.21
N HIS A 158 -0.02 -9.20 -11.56
CA HIS A 158 -1.45 -9.38 -11.26
C HIS A 158 -1.81 -10.85 -11.00
N ASN A 159 -3.05 -11.14 -10.63
CA ASN A 159 -3.48 -12.50 -10.28
C ASN A 159 -3.82 -13.42 -11.47
N GLY A 160 -3.52 -13.01 -12.69
CA GLY A 160 -3.79 -13.79 -13.90
C GLY A 160 -5.23 -13.74 -14.44
N LEU A 161 -6.18 -13.06 -13.78
CA LEU A 161 -7.56 -12.92 -14.26
C LEU A 161 -7.78 -11.61 -15.02
N LEU A 162 -8.44 -11.69 -16.18
CA LEU A 162 -9.01 -10.55 -16.91
C LEU A 162 -10.48 -10.81 -17.21
N GLU A 163 -11.27 -9.74 -17.32
CA GLU A 163 -12.72 -9.84 -17.51
C GLU A 163 -13.12 -9.77 -18.98
N TYR A 164 -13.97 -10.67 -19.45
CA TYR A 164 -14.56 -10.58 -20.79
C TYR A 164 -15.92 -9.87 -20.79
N GLN A 165 -16.26 -9.24 -21.90
CA GLN A 165 -17.63 -8.84 -22.18
C GLN A 165 -18.56 -10.05 -22.23
N LYS A 166 -19.84 -9.79 -21.93
CA LYS A 166 -20.85 -10.84 -21.84
C LYS A 166 -20.96 -11.59 -23.18
N ASN A 167 -21.06 -12.91 -23.11
CA ASN A 167 -21.23 -13.84 -24.25
C ASN A 167 -20.04 -13.95 -25.23
N ILE A 168 -18.89 -13.33 -24.95
CA ILE A 168 -17.68 -13.49 -25.79
C ILE A 168 -16.96 -14.81 -25.49
N LYS A 169 -16.99 -15.23 -24.23
CA LYS A 169 -16.37 -16.45 -23.71
C LYS A 169 -17.38 -17.24 -22.87
N PRO A 170 -17.09 -18.52 -22.56
CA PRO A 170 -17.96 -19.33 -21.69
C PRO A 170 -18.19 -18.73 -20.30
N SER A 171 -17.23 -17.92 -19.81
CA SER A 171 -17.35 -17.21 -18.53
C SER A 171 -16.82 -15.78 -18.61
N TYR A 172 -17.09 -15.00 -17.55
CA TYR A 172 -16.52 -13.66 -17.40
C TYR A 172 -14.99 -13.64 -17.28
N PHE A 173 -14.34 -14.78 -16.98
CA PHE A 173 -12.88 -14.87 -16.86
C PHE A 173 -12.27 -15.75 -17.96
N GLY A 174 -12.97 -15.89 -19.10
CA GLY A 174 -12.48 -16.65 -20.25
C GLY A 174 -12.90 -18.12 -20.24
N GLU A 175 -12.04 -18.95 -20.81
CA GLU A 175 -12.24 -20.40 -20.89
C GLU A 175 -12.38 -21.06 -19.52
N THR A 176 -13.25 -22.07 -19.46
CA THR A 176 -13.50 -22.83 -18.24
C THR A 176 -13.49 -24.32 -18.49
N GLU A 177 -13.09 -25.07 -17.48
CA GLU A 177 -13.26 -26.51 -17.42
C GLU A 177 -14.05 -26.90 -16.18
N LYS A 178 -14.90 -27.93 -16.29
CA LYS A 178 -15.73 -28.40 -15.20
C LYS A 178 -15.39 -29.84 -14.89
N THR A 179 -14.98 -30.09 -13.66
CA THR A 179 -14.80 -31.43 -13.09
C THR A 179 -15.72 -31.57 -11.88
N ASP A 180 -15.19 -31.55 -10.65
CA ASP A 180 -15.96 -31.46 -9.40
C ASP A 180 -16.50 -30.03 -9.17
N ARG A 181 -15.78 -29.04 -9.70
CA ARG A 181 -16.13 -27.62 -9.68
C ARG A 181 -15.72 -26.97 -11.01
N THR A 182 -16.07 -25.69 -11.16
CA THR A 182 -15.62 -24.88 -12.30
C THR A 182 -14.20 -24.38 -12.05
N TYR A 183 -13.36 -24.42 -13.07
CA TYR A 183 -12.01 -23.87 -13.09
C TYR A 183 -11.87 -22.92 -14.29
N TYR A 184 -11.20 -21.80 -14.09
CA TYR A 184 -10.83 -20.84 -15.13
C TYR A 184 -9.44 -21.19 -15.65
N THR A 185 -9.35 -21.54 -16.92
CA THR A 185 -8.12 -22.06 -17.55
C THR A 185 -7.45 -21.04 -18.49
N GLU A 186 -8.12 -19.93 -18.79
CA GLU A 186 -7.56 -18.81 -19.55
C GLU A 186 -6.90 -17.81 -18.59
N LEU A 187 -5.63 -18.07 -18.27
CA LEU A 187 -4.81 -17.23 -17.41
C LEU A 187 -3.81 -16.39 -18.22
N PHE A 188 -3.64 -15.15 -17.78
CA PHE A 188 -2.79 -14.15 -18.41
C PHE A 188 -1.47 -14.06 -17.66
N ASP A 189 -0.53 -14.92 -18.05
CA ASP A 189 0.78 -15.10 -17.41
C ASP A 189 1.94 -14.44 -18.16
N SER A 190 1.67 -13.66 -19.21
CA SER A 190 2.68 -12.92 -19.97
C SER A 190 2.10 -11.67 -20.64
N LYS A 191 2.99 -10.71 -20.93
CA LYS A 191 2.63 -9.46 -21.61
C LYS A 191 2.03 -9.72 -22.98
N GLN A 192 2.52 -10.74 -23.69
CA GLN A 192 2.00 -11.10 -25.00
C GLN A 192 0.54 -11.56 -24.91
N LYS A 193 0.16 -12.40 -23.94
CA LYS A 193 -1.25 -12.81 -23.78
C LYS A 193 -2.16 -11.62 -23.48
N VAL A 194 -1.69 -10.64 -22.71
CA VAL A 194 -2.42 -9.40 -22.44
C VAL A 194 -2.60 -8.59 -23.73
N ILE A 195 -1.54 -8.45 -24.53
CA ILE A 195 -1.59 -7.79 -25.85
C ILE A 195 -2.60 -8.48 -26.76
N ASP A 196 -2.56 -9.82 -26.85
CA ASP A 196 -3.46 -10.60 -27.70
C ASP A 196 -4.93 -10.43 -27.28
N TYR A 197 -5.19 -10.42 -25.97
CA TYR A 197 -6.54 -10.14 -25.44
C TYR A 197 -7.02 -8.73 -25.76
N LEU A 198 -6.15 -7.73 -25.65
CA LEU A 198 -6.50 -6.32 -25.93
C LEU A 198 -6.69 -6.05 -27.43
N ALA A 199 -5.99 -6.79 -28.30
CA ALA A 199 -6.08 -6.68 -29.74
C ALA A 199 -7.46 -7.09 -30.29
N HIS A 200 -8.15 -8.02 -29.63
CA HIS A 200 -9.53 -8.37 -29.97
C HIS A 200 -10.51 -7.52 -29.16
N GLU A 201 -10.83 -6.33 -29.68
CA GLU A 201 -11.68 -5.34 -28.99
C GLU A 201 -12.98 -5.89 -28.37
N PRO A 202 -13.74 -6.81 -29.01
CA PRO A 202 -14.95 -7.38 -28.40
C PRO A 202 -14.71 -8.07 -27.05
N ASN A 203 -13.47 -8.49 -26.74
CA ASN A 203 -13.15 -9.03 -25.41
C ASN A 203 -13.47 -8.04 -24.30
N TRP A 204 -13.25 -6.73 -24.52
CA TRP A 204 -13.27 -5.74 -23.45
C TRP A 204 -14.07 -4.47 -23.76
N LYS A 205 -14.24 -4.10 -25.04
CA LYS A 205 -15.10 -2.99 -25.45
C LYS A 205 -16.55 -3.42 -25.53
N HIS A 206 -17.45 -2.59 -25.01
CA HIS A 206 -18.87 -2.88 -25.05
C HIS A 206 -19.43 -2.73 -26.49
N PRO A 207 -20.29 -3.65 -26.97
CA PRO A 207 -20.79 -3.62 -28.36
C PRO A 207 -21.63 -2.39 -28.71
N SER A 208 -22.15 -1.66 -27.73
CA SER A 208 -22.87 -0.39 -27.98
C SER A 208 -21.94 0.79 -28.32
N GLY A 209 -20.62 0.64 -28.15
CA GLY A 209 -19.67 1.74 -28.25
C GLY A 209 -19.69 2.73 -27.07
N ASN A 210 -20.51 2.48 -26.03
CA ASN A 210 -20.48 3.29 -24.81
C ASN A 210 -19.30 2.85 -23.93
N GLU A 211 -18.25 3.68 -23.92
CA GLU A 211 -17.01 3.43 -23.19
C GLU A 211 -17.17 3.30 -21.67
N GLN A 212 -18.31 3.72 -21.10
CA GLN A 212 -18.62 3.52 -19.68
C GLN A 212 -18.81 2.03 -19.33
N TRP A 213 -19.18 1.22 -20.32
CA TRP A 213 -19.44 -0.21 -20.13
C TRP A 213 -18.29 -1.11 -20.59
N ASP A 214 -17.20 -0.50 -21.04
CA ASP A 214 -15.94 -1.19 -21.30
C ASP A 214 -15.36 -1.76 -20.01
N LYS A 215 -14.51 -2.78 -20.14
CA LYS A 215 -13.80 -3.34 -18.99
C LYS A 215 -12.70 -2.39 -18.53
N ASN A 216 -12.91 -1.75 -17.39
CA ASN A 216 -11.99 -0.74 -16.85
C ASN A 216 -10.56 -1.26 -16.59
N TYR A 217 -10.42 -2.54 -16.23
CA TYR A 217 -9.09 -3.13 -16.04
C TYR A 217 -8.35 -3.31 -17.37
N ALA A 218 -9.06 -3.74 -18.42
CA ALA A 218 -8.50 -3.78 -19.77
C ALA A 218 -8.10 -2.39 -20.28
N LYS A 219 -8.92 -1.35 -20.00
CA LYS A 219 -8.58 0.05 -20.30
C LYS A 219 -7.29 0.48 -19.62
N LEU A 220 -7.07 0.08 -18.37
CA LEU A 220 -5.82 0.38 -17.65
C LEU A 220 -4.63 -0.23 -18.36
N LEU A 221 -4.68 -1.55 -18.62
CA LEU A 221 -3.59 -2.27 -19.26
C LEU A 221 -3.29 -1.71 -20.66
N LYS A 222 -4.34 -1.39 -21.44
CA LYS A 222 -4.19 -0.72 -22.73
C LYS A 222 -3.49 0.63 -22.59
N ARG A 223 -3.90 1.46 -21.63
CA ARG A 223 -3.29 2.77 -21.37
C ARG A 223 -1.82 2.65 -20.94
N MET A 224 -1.49 1.68 -20.09
CA MET A 224 -0.11 1.42 -19.68
C MET A 224 0.77 1.01 -20.86
N LEU A 225 0.27 0.15 -21.76
CA LEU A 225 0.99 -0.26 -22.96
C LEU A 225 1.15 0.88 -23.96
N ASP A 226 0.07 1.61 -24.25
CA ASP A 226 0.08 2.74 -25.20
C ASP A 226 1.04 3.85 -24.78
N ASN A 227 1.13 4.09 -23.47
CA ASN A 227 2.02 5.10 -22.89
C ASN A 227 3.42 4.54 -22.55
N ASN A 228 3.75 3.32 -22.97
CA ASN A 228 5.04 2.65 -22.72
C ASN A 228 5.47 2.69 -21.24
N LYS A 229 4.53 2.43 -20.33
CA LYS A 229 4.76 2.53 -18.87
C LYS A 229 5.49 1.34 -18.26
N ILE A 230 5.49 0.21 -18.95
CA ILE A 230 6.03 -1.05 -18.45
C ILE A 230 7.27 -1.42 -19.28
N ASN A 231 8.45 -1.35 -18.66
CA ASN A 231 9.73 -1.62 -19.29
C ASN A 231 9.91 -3.12 -19.59
N GLY A 232 9.49 -3.98 -18.66
CA GLY A 232 9.56 -5.44 -18.74
C GLY A 232 8.20 -6.06 -18.99
N GLU A 233 7.83 -7.01 -18.14
CA GLU A 233 6.65 -7.88 -18.32
C GLU A 233 5.38 -7.37 -17.63
N ILE A 234 4.25 -7.89 -18.13
CA ILE A 234 2.94 -7.85 -17.48
C ILE A 234 2.57 -9.31 -17.26
N ARG A 235 2.62 -9.82 -16.03
CA ARG A 235 2.45 -11.26 -15.80
C ARG A 235 1.65 -11.59 -14.55
N MET A 236 1.10 -12.80 -14.57
CA MET A 236 0.57 -13.45 -13.38
C MET A 236 1.69 -13.71 -12.37
N LEU A 237 1.40 -13.41 -11.11
CA LEU A 237 2.14 -13.91 -9.95
C LEU A 237 1.27 -14.93 -9.20
N SER A 238 1.89 -15.96 -8.67
CA SER A 238 1.22 -17.10 -8.05
C SER A 238 2.07 -17.75 -6.95
N GLU A 239 1.46 -18.57 -6.11
CA GLU A 239 2.16 -19.43 -5.14
C GLU A 239 3.33 -20.24 -5.74
N ALA A 240 3.25 -20.60 -7.02
CA ALA A 240 4.22 -21.42 -7.73
C ALA A 240 5.54 -20.67 -7.96
N ASP A 241 5.49 -19.34 -8.00
CA ASP A 241 6.68 -18.48 -8.03
C ASP A 241 7.47 -18.58 -6.70
N LYS A 242 6.79 -18.97 -5.61
CA LYS A 242 7.29 -19.09 -4.21
C LYS A 242 7.74 -17.77 -3.60
N TYR A 243 8.52 -16.98 -4.31
CA TYR A 243 9.02 -15.68 -3.90
C TYR A 243 8.88 -14.67 -5.03
N LEU A 244 8.74 -13.40 -4.68
CA LEU A 244 8.83 -12.30 -5.64
C LEU A 244 10.27 -12.20 -6.16
N ASP A 245 10.44 -12.00 -7.47
CA ASP A 245 11.76 -11.94 -8.09
C ASP A 245 12.64 -10.84 -7.45
N GLY A 246 13.89 -11.19 -7.13
CA GLY A 246 14.83 -10.36 -6.39
C GLY A 246 14.62 -10.34 -4.87
N PHE A 247 13.63 -11.05 -4.35
CA PHE A 247 13.31 -11.21 -2.92
C PHE A 247 13.18 -12.68 -2.52
N GLU A 248 14.08 -13.51 -3.05
CA GLU A 248 14.13 -14.95 -2.79
C GLU A 248 14.51 -15.29 -1.35
N LYS A 249 14.36 -16.56 -0.96
CA LYS A 249 14.55 -17.05 0.42
C LYS A 249 15.88 -16.67 1.07
N ASP A 250 16.96 -16.56 0.31
CA ASP A 250 18.30 -16.23 0.78
C ASP A 250 18.51 -14.72 1.01
N LYS A 251 17.57 -13.88 0.58
CA LYS A 251 17.62 -12.43 0.81
C LYS A 251 17.19 -12.08 2.23
N THR A 252 17.86 -11.07 2.80
CA THR A 252 17.57 -10.56 4.15
C THR A 252 16.12 -10.09 4.28
N LEU A 253 15.64 -9.35 3.27
CA LEU A 253 14.22 -9.15 3.02
C LEU A 253 13.83 -10.14 1.92
N ASN A 254 12.99 -11.11 2.26
CA ASN A 254 12.36 -11.98 1.27
C ASN A 254 10.85 -11.78 1.28
N ILE A 255 10.23 -11.94 0.11
CA ILE A 255 8.79 -11.70 -0.09
C ILE A 255 8.21 -12.98 -0.66
N GLN A 256 7.63 -13.80 0.20
CA GLN A 256 7.02 -15.07 -0.17
C GLN A 256 5.64 -14.83 -0.80
N VAL A 257 5.37 -15.52 -1.90
CA VAL A 257 4.05 -15.55 -2.56
C VAL A 257 3.28 -16.75 -2.06
N LEU A 258 2.16 -16.51 -1.39
CA LEU A 258 1.28 -17.55 -0.83
C LEU A 258 0.06 -17.81 -1.72
N GLY A 259 -0.32 -16.85 -2.55
CA GLY A 259 -1.48 -16.94 -3.42
C GLY A 259 -1.41 -15.95 -4.57
N PRO A 260 -2.27 -16.08 -5.60
CA PRO A 260 -3.28 -17.12 -5.74
C PRO A 260 -2.68 -18.53 -5.88
N VAL A 261 -3.43 -19.56 -5.44
CA VAL A 261 -3.02 -20.96 -5.60
C VAL A 261 -3.54 -21.49 -6.93
N THR A 262 -2.63 -22.00 -7.74
CA THR A 262 -2.94 -22.57 -9.05
C THR A 262 -3.14 -24.08 -8.95
N GLU A 263 -3.97 -24.61 -9.85
CA GLU A 263 -4.21 -26.05 -9.98
C GLU A 263 -4.03 -26.49 -11.43
N THR A 264 -3.73 -27.77 -11.64
CA THR A 264 -3.66 -28.34 -12.99
C THR A 264 -4.94 -29.12 -13.27
N VAL A 265 -5.69 -28.71 -14.28
CA VAL A 265 -6.93 -29.37 -14.73
C VAL A 265 -6.80 -29.69 -16.21
N ASN A 266 -6.93 -30.98 -16.55
CA ASN A 266 -6.70 -31.52 -17.90
C ASN A 266 -5.41 -31.01 -18.56
N GLY A 267 -4.33 -30.92 -17.78
CA GLY A 267 -3.01 -30.46 -18.25
C GLY A 267 -2.85 -28.94 -18.38
N LYS A 268 -3.87 -28.14 -18.01
CA LYS A 268 -3.81 -26.68 -18.02
C LYS A 268 -3.72 -26.12 -16.61
N LYS A 269 -2.91 -25.08 -16.43
CA LYS A 269 -2.91 -24.26 -15.21
C LYS A 269 -4.26 -23.53 -15.10
N ALA A 270 -4.85 -23.53 -13.91
CA ALA A 270 -6.19 -23.01 -13.70
C ALA A 270 -6.37 -22.42 -12.29
N LEU A 271 -7.35 -21.55 -12.16
CA LEU A 271 -7.85 -21.04 -10.89
C LEU A 271 -9.27 -21.58 -10.66
N ARG A 272 -9.53 -22.17 -9.49
CA ARG A 272 -10.88 -22.68 -9.16
C ARG A 272 -11.88 -21.55 -8.98
N SER A 273 -13.15 -21.81 -9.29
CA SER A 273 -14.23 -20.92 -8.86
C SER A 273 -14.39 -20.98 -7.35
N LEU A 274 -14.43 -19.81 -6.72
CA LEU A 274 -14.67 -19.64 -5.29
C LEU A 274 -16.12 -19.16 -5.02
N GLY A 275 -17.01 -19.29 -6.00
CA GLY A 275 -18.40 -18.89 -5.90
C GLY A 275 -18.82 -18.01 -7.06
N ASN A 276 -19.38 -16.84 -6.78
CA ASN A 276 -19.73 -15.89 -7.83
C ASN A 276 -18.47 -15.16 -8.36
N LYS A 277 -18.68 -14.30 -9.37
CA LYS A 277 -17.63 -13.48 -9.99
C LYS A 277 -16.81 -12.70 -8.95
N GLY A 278 -17.49 -12.03 -8.02
CA GLY A 278 -16.86 -11.23 -6.96
C GLY A 278 -16.04 -12.08 -5.98
N LYS A 279 -16.62 -13.15 -5.43
CA LYS A 279 -15.89 -14.06 -4.54
C LYS A 279 -14.66 -14.68 -5.21
N THR A 280 -14.74 -14.93 -6.52
CA THR A 280 -13.62 -15.50 -7.28
C THR A 280 -12.49 -14.48 -7.50
N LYS A 281 -12.80 -13.26 -7.98
CA LYS A 281 -11.76 -12.25 -8.24
C LYS A 281 -11.05 -11.85 -6.93
N ASN A 282 -11.80 -11.55 -5.87
CA ASN A 282 -11.29 -11.20 -4.55
C ASN A 282 -10.50 -12.37 -3.93
N GLY A 283 -11.06 -13.58 -3.99
CA GLY A 283 -10.46 -14.78 -3.38
C GLY A 283 -9.17 -15.26 -4.05
N HIS A 284 -8.89 -14.84 -5.28
CA HIS A 284 -7.61 -15.06 -5.96
C HIS A 284 -6.71 -13.83 -5.88
N SER A 285 -6.80 -13.04 -4.82
CA SER A 285 -5.83 -11.96 -4.56
C SER A 285 -4.40 -12.52 -4.51
N ILE A 286 -3.42 -11.74 -4.98
CA ILE A 286 -2.02 -12.01 -4.67
C ILE A 286 -1.83 -11.87 -3.15
N VAL A 287 -1.24 -12.88 -2.53
CA VAL A 287 -1.02 -12.93 -1.09
C VAL A 287 0.47 -12.97 -0.81
N PHE A 288 0.95 -12.04 0.02
CA PHE A 288 2.35 -11.96 0.40
C PHE A 288 2.58 -12.22 1.88
N LYS A 289 3.70 -12.87 2.18
CA LYS A 289 4.38 -12.80 3.47
C LYS A 289 5.77 -12.23 3.29
N LEU A 290 5.98 -11.01 3.78
CA LEU A 290 7.29 -10.38 3.81
C LEU A 290 7.99 -10.83 5.10
N ASN A 291 9.19 -11.38 4.97
CA ASN A 291 10.03 -11.75 6.11
C ASN A 291 11.29 -10.88 6.05
N TYR A 292 11.49 -10.04 7.06
CA TYR A 292 12.66 -9.17 7.16
C TYR A 292 13.37 -9.38 8.49
N LYS A 293 14.48 -10.10 8.44
CA LYS A 293 15.14 -10.63 9.65
C LYS A 293 14.12 -11.35 10.54
N ASP A 294 13.73 -10.76 11.67
CA ASP A 294 12.87 -11.40 12.66
C ASP A 294 11.42 -10.92 12.62
N ILE A 295 11.08 -9.94 11.78
CA ILE A 295 9.70 -9.46 11.63
C ILE A 295 9.04 -10.04 10.38
N ASN A 296 7.80 -10.50 10.55
CA ASN A 296 6.97 -11.03 9.49
C ASN A 296 5.76 -10.11 9.27
N ILE A 297 5.40 -9.88 8.01
CA ILE A 297 4.30 -9.00 7.61
C ILE A 297 3.44 -9.71 6.55
N PHE A 298 2.12 -9.77 6.77
CA PHE A 298 1.17 -10.43 5.87
C PHE A 298 0.33 -9.41 5.10
N LEU A 299 0.20 -9.58 3.79
CA LEU A 299 -0.66 -8.78 2.92
C LEU A 299 -1.61 -9.71 2.14
N GLY A 300 -2.91 -9.67 2.48
CA GLY A 300 -3.90 -10.62 1.94
C GLY A 300 -4.70 -10.15 0.73
N GLY A 301 -4.74 -8.85 0.41
CA GLY A 301 -5.75 -8.32 -0.52
C GLY A 301 -7.16 -8.63 0.00
N ASP A 302 -8.02 -9.17 -0.86
CA ASP A 302 -9.45 -9.39 -0.55
C ASP A 302 -9.81 -10.87 -0.37
N LEU A 303 -8.97 -11.63 0.33
CA LEU A 303 -9.33 -13.00 0.68
C LEU A 303 -10.68 -13.02 1.39
N ASN A 304 -11.53 -13.94 0.93
CA ASN A 304 -12.78 -14.29 1.57
C ASN A 304 -12.68 -15.65 2.25
N ILE A 305 -13.68 -16.03 3.04
CA ILE A 305 -13.77 -17.33 3.74
C ILE A 305 -13.29 -18.50 2.89
N LYS A 306 -13.84 -18.68 1.68
CA LYS A 306 -13.48 -19.82 0.81
C LYS A 306 -12.04 -19.77 0.32
N ALA A 307 -11.49 -18.58 0.16
CA ALA A 307 -10.10 -18.38 -0.22
C ALA A 307 -9.14 -18.66 0.94
N GLU A 308 -9.48 -18.18 2.15
CA GLU A 308 -8.72 -18.47 3.37
C GLU A 308 -8.70 -19.97 3.66
N GLU A 309 -9.87 -20.62 3.60
CA GLU A 309 -10.00 -22.07 3.77
C GLU A 309 -9.11 -22.81 2.77
N PHE A 310 -9.23 -22.44 1.49
CA PHE A 310 -8.45 -23.06 0.42
C PHE A 310 -6.94 -22.86 0.58
N LEU A 311 -6.50 -21.66 0.95
CA LEU A 311 -5.09 -21.36 1.22
C LEU A 311 -4.58 -22.20 2.39
N MET A 312 -5.31 -22.25 3.50
CA MET A 312 -4.88 -23.04 4.65
C MET A 312 -4.77 -24.52 4.33
N GLU A 313 -5.77 -25.11 3.65
CA GLU A 313 -5.70 -26.53 3.23
C GLU A 313 -4.53 -26.80 2.29
N LYS A 314 -4.28 -25.90 1.32
CA LYS A 314 -3.21 -26.10 0.33
C LYS A 314 -1.81 -25.99 0.90
N HIS A 315 -1.58 -25.03 1.80
CA HIS A 315 -0.26 -24.84 2.40
C HIS A 315 0.03 -25.88 3.49
N THR A 316 -0.97 -26.29 4.27
CA THR A 316 -0.78 -27.31 5.33
C THR A 316 -0.84 -28.74 4.81
N GLY A 317 -1.57 -28.98 3.71
CA GLY A 317 -1.93 -30.33 3.27
C GLY A 317 -2.97 -31.03 4.17
N MET A 318 -3.59 -30.28 5.09
CA MET A 318 -4.58 -30.79 6.05
C MET A 318 -5.98 -30.31 5.67
N LYS A 319 -7.01 -31.08 6.05
CA LYS A 319 -8.41 -30.69 5.85
C LYS A 319 -8.92 -29.83 7.00
N LEU A 320 -9.87 -28.96 6.71
CA LEU A 320 -10.59 -28.15 7.69
C LEU A 320 -11.80 -28.89 8.28
N ASP A 321 -11.53 -30.03 8.93
CA ASP A 321 -12.55 -30.87 9.56
C ASP A 321 -12.01 -31.38 10.90
N PHE A 322 -12.52 -30.82 12.00
CA PHE A 322 -12.00 -31.07 13.34
C PHE A 322 -13.09 -31.64 14.25
N ASN A 323 -12.79 -32.73 14.93
CA ASN A 323 -13.68 -33.39 15.89
C ASN A 323 -13.35 -33.00 17.35
N SER A 324 -12.26 -32.25 17.58
CA SER A 324 -11.87 -31.78 18.90
C SER A 324 -11.04 -30.49 18.84
N ALA A 325 -10.99 -29.76 19.96
CA ALA A 325 -10.12 -28.59 20.10
C ALA A 325 -8.62 -28.94 19.97
N THR A 326 -8.24 -30.19 20.27
CA THR A 326 -6.86 -30.67 20.09
C THR A 326 -6.50 -30.74 18.61
N GLU A 327 -7.37 -31.31 17.77
CA GLU A 327 -7.16 -31.38 16.31
C GLU A 327 -7.11 -29.99 15.69
N GLU A 328 -8.01 -29.08 16.11
CA GLU A 328 -8.00 -27.70 15.65
C GLU A 328 -6.70 -26.97 16.04
N ASN A 329 -6.20 -27.17 17.27
CA ASN A 329 -4.94 -26.57 17.71
C ASN A 329 -3.74 -27.15 16.96
N GLU A 330 -3.72 -28.45 16.67
CA GLU A 330 -2.67 -29.07 15.84
C GLU A 330 -2.66 -28.46 14.43
N PHE A 331 -3.85 -28.27 13.84
CA PHE A 331 -3.98 -27.58 12.55
C PHE A 331 -3.43 -26.16 12.62
N ILE A 332 -3.79 -25.38 13.63
CA ILE A 332 -3.32 -24.00 13.79
C ILE A 332 -1.81 -23.94 13.91
N GLU A 333 -1.19 -24.81 14.72
CA GLU A 333 0.26 -24.86 14.88
C GLU A 333 0.97 -25.26 13.58
N ASN A 334 0.35 -26.11 12.75
CA ASN A 334 0.85 -26.41 11.41
C ASN A 334 0.72 -25.20 10.47
N ALA A 335 -0.46 -24.59 10.41
CA ALA A 335 -0.78 -23.43 9.58
C ALA A 335 0.10 -22.22 9.92
N ARG A 336 0.43 -22.00 11.20
CA ARG A 336 1.32 -20.93 11.67
C ARG A 336 2.70 -20.97 11.02
N ARG A 337 3.20 -22.14 10.62
CA ARG A 337 4.49 -22.27 9.89
C ARG A 337 4.49 -21.48 8.57
N PHE A 338 3.31 -21.31 7.97
CA PHE A 338 3.11 -20.56 6.73
C PHE A 338 2.63 -19.15 7.03
N PHE A 339 1.59 -19.00 7.85
CA PHE A 339 0.83 -17.76 7.96
C PHE A 339 1.19 -16.89 9.17
N GLU A 340 1.86 -17.42 10.19
CA GLU A 340 2.11 -16.63 11.41
C GLU A 340 2.94 -15.38 11.09
N THR A 341 2.46 -14.24 11.57
CA THR A 341 3.00 -12.93 11.25
C THR A 341 3.01 -12.03 12.49
N ASP A 342 3.77 -10.94 12.46
CA ASP A 342 3.75 -9.92 13.51
C ASP A 342 2.75 -8.83 13.18
N VAL A 343 2.77 -8.37 11.93
CA VAL A 343 1.80 -7.40 11.42
C VAL A 343 1.03 -8.02 10.27
N SER A 344 -0.29 -7.84 10.25
CA SER A 344 -1.12 -8.21 9.10
C SER A 344 -1.85 -7.00 8.58
N LYS A 345 -2.04 -6.95 7.27
CA LYS A 345 -3.12 -6.16 6.69
C LYS A 345 -4.40 -7.00 6.72
N ALA A 346 -5.50 -6.45 7.23
CA ALA A 346 -6.79 -7.12 7.19
C ALA A 346 -7.23 -7.37 5.74
N CYS A 347 -7.87 -8.51 5.50
CA CYS A 347 -8.42 -8.84 4.19
C CYS A 347 -9.67 -8.00 3.91
N HIS A 348 -9.89 -7.65 2.64
CA HIS A 348 -11.15 -7.09 2.13
C HIS A 348 -11.62 -5.88 2.95
N HIS A 349 -10.70 -4.95 3.20
CA HIS A 349 -10.92 -3.70 3.94
C HIS A 349 -11.47 -3.85 5.36
N GLY A 350 -11.41 -5.06 5.94
CA GLY A 350 -12.06 -5.35 7.21
C GLY A 350 -13.53 -5.77 7.07
N SER A 351 -13.88 -6.44 5.96
CA SER A 351 -15.15 -7.12 5.75
C SER A 351 -15.43 -8.20 6.81
N ALA A 352 -16.70 -8.60 6.92
CA ALA A 352 -17.14 -9.72 7.78
C ALA A 352 -16.91 -11.11 7.14
N ASP A 353 -16.38 -11.13 5.92
CA ASP A 353 -16.20 -12.32 5.10
C ASP A 353 -14.84 -13.00 5.33
N PHE A 354 -14.54 -13.33 6.59
CA PHE A 354 -13.30 -13.98 7.01
C PHE A 354 -13.59 -15.10 8.01
N THR A 355 -12.59 -15.93 8.29
CA THR A 355 -12.64 -16.98 9.31
C THR A 355 -11.85 -16.58 10.55
N SER A 356 -12.41 -16.80 11.74
CA SER A 356 -11.65 -16.63 13.00
C SER A 356 -10.47 -17.60 13.08
N LEU A 357 -10.58 -18.77 12.43
CA LEU A 357 -9.49 -19.74 12.31
C LEU A 357 -8.28 -19.12 11.61
N PHE A 358 -8.47 -18.43 10.48
CA PHE A 358 -7.37 -17.79 9.77
C PHE A 358 -6.72 -16.67 10.60
N LEU A 359 -7.51 -15.88 11.35
CA LEU A 359 -6.95 -14.91 12.30
C LEU A 359 -6.07 -15.56 13.37
N ARG A 360 -6.47 -16.72 13.92
CA ARG A 360 -5.65 -17.50 14.88
C ARG A 360 -4.38 -18.06 14.25
N CYS A 361 -4.41 -18.40 12.96
CA CYS A 361 -3.24 -18.82 12.19
C CYS A 361 -2.29 -17.65 11.90
N LEU A 362 -2.81 -16.44 11.62
CA LEU A 362 -2.00 -15.23 11.47
C LEU A 362 -1.34 -14.80 12.79
N ASN A 363 -2.10 -14.85 13.90
CA ASN A 363 -1.62 -14.57 15.25
C ASN A 363 -0.83 -13.24 15.36
N SER A 364 -1.30 -12.20 14.68
CA SER A 364 -0.64 -10.89 14.57
C SER A 364 -0.73 -10.09 15.86
N VAL A 365 0.30 -9.33 16.21
CA VAL A 365 0.24 -8.35 17.31
C VAL A 365 -0.38 -7.02 16.87
N ALA A 366 -0.32 -6.71 15.57
CA ALA A 366 -0.96 -5.53 14.99
C ALA A 366 -1.63 -5.87 13.67
N THR A 367 -2.81 -5.28 13.44
CA THR A 367 -3.54 -5.37 12.18
C THR A 367 -3.79 -3.98 11.62
N VAL A 368 -3.46 -3.77 10.35
CA VAL A 368 -3.76 -2.56 9.59
C VAL A 368 -4.95 -2.82 8.67
N ILE A 369 -5.98 -1.99 8.77
CA ILE A 369 -7.18 -2.04 7.94
C ILE A 369 -7.09 -0.87 6.97
N SER A 370 -6.99 -1.17 5.68
CA SER A 370 -7.18 -0.15 4.65
C SER A 370 -8.68 -0.06 4.37
N SER A 371 -9.31 1.00 4.83
CA SER A 371 -10.72 1.34 4.61
C SER A 371 -10.85 2.82 4.28
N GLY A 372 -12.01 3.23 3.77
CA GLY A 372 -12.31 4.65 3.58
C GLY A 372 -13.74 4.91 3.15
N ASP A 373 -14.09 6.21 3.08
CA ASP A 373 -15.43 6.69 2.75
C ASP A 373 -15.94 6.26 1.35
N GLU A 374 -17.26 6.29 1.19
CA GLU A 374 -18.02 6.04 -0.05
C GLU A 374 -18.18 4.58 -0.52
N GLU A 375 -17.99 3.61 0.37
CA GLU A 375 -18.40 2.24 0.07
C GLU A 375 -19.91 2.00 0.21
N GLN A 376 -20.41 1.00 -0.53
CA GLN A 376 -21.75 0.43 -0.31
C GLN A 376 -21.83 -0.46 0.94
N HIS A 377 -20.71 -0.61 1.65
CA HIS A 377 -20.54 -1.45 2.82
C HIS A 377 -20.12 -0.57 4.01
N SER A 378 -19.97 -1.17 5.20
CA SER A 378 -19.62 -0.41 6.42
C SER A 378 -18.38 -1.03 7.05
N HIS A 379 -17.31 -1.09 6.26
CA HIS A 379 -15.99 -1.52 6.63
C HIS A 379 -15.26 -0.40 7.39
N PRO A 380 -14.40 -0.73 8.37
CA PRO A 380 -14.29 -2.06 8.97
C PRO A 380 -15.57 -2.43 9.73
N ARG A 381 -15.98 -3.70 9.64
CA ARG A 381 -17.19 -4.17 10.32
C ARG A 381 -16.93 -4.33 11.83
N PRO A 382 -17.93 -4.07 12.69
CA PRO A 382 -17.77 -4.24 14.14
C PRO A 382 -17.37 -5.65 14.58
N ASP A 383 -17.89 -6.68 13.92
CA ASP A 383 -17.54 -8.09 14.17
C ASP A 383 -16.09 -8.39 13.78
N THR A 384 -15.61 -7.84 12.65
CA THR A 384 -14.20 -7.92 12.25
C THR A 384 -13.27 -7.29 13.29
N LEU A 385 -13.60 -6.08 13.78
CA LEU A 385 -12.82 -5.41 14.82
C LEU A 385 -12.76 -6.25 16.11
N GLY A 386 -13.91 -6.79 16.54
CA GLY A 386 -13.98 -7.68 17.70
C GLY A 386 -13.17 -8.97 17.52
N ALA A 387 -13.30 -9.61 16.35
CA ALA A 387 -12.59 -10.85 16.05
C ALA A 387 -11.07 -10.65 16.00
N ILE A 388 -10.58 -9.54 15.44
CA ILE A 388 -9.15 -9.20 15.47
C ILE A 388 -8.68 -9.02 16.91
N GLY A 389 -9.45 -8.31 17.74
CA GLY A 389 -9.11 -8.11 19.16
C GLY A 389 -9.06 -9.41 19.96
N VAL A 390 -9.94 -10.38 19.66
CA VAL A 390 -9.99 -11.68 20.35
C VAL A 390 -8.92 -12.65 19.86
N ASN A 391 -8.65 -12.69 18.56
CA ASN A 391 -7.77 -13.69 17.95
C ASN A 391 -6.33 -13.18 17.71
N GLY A 392 -6.07 -11.89 17.93
CA GLY A 392 -4.74 -11.29 17.86
C GLY A 392 -3.85 -11.68 19.03
N ARG A 393 -2.55 -11.42 18.88
CA ARG A 393 -1.53 -11.84 19.85
C ARG A 393 -1.33 -10.82 20.97
N GLY A 394 -1.42 -11.33 22.20
CA GLY A 394 -1.19 -10.57 23.43
C GLY A 394 -2.45 -9.90 23.97
N ASP A 395 -2.36 -9.28 25.14
CA ASP A 395 -3.54 -8.75 25.86
C ASP A 395 -4.16 -7.50 25.20
N ARG A 396 -3.39 -6.83 24.32
CA ARG A 396 -3.79 -5.59 23.64
C ARG A 396 -3.35 -5.62 22.18
N PRO A 397 -3.92 -6.50 21.33
CA PRO A 397 -3.64 -6.47 19.90
C PRO A 397 -4.01 -5.10 19.31
N LEU A 398 -3.13 -4.55 18.49
CA LEU A 398 -3.33 -3.22 17.92
C LEU A 398 -4.17 -3.32 16.65
N ILE A 399 -5.13 -2.41 16.50
CA ILE A 399 -5.92 -2.26 15.27
C ILE A 399 -5.72 -0.83 14.78
N PHE A 400 -5.21 -0.70 13.56
CA PHE A 400 -5.08 0.56 12.85
C PHE A 400 -6.06 0.57 11.68
N SER A 401 -6.66 1.72 11.38
CA SER A 401 -7.48 1.89 10.19
C SER A 401 -7.07 3.19 9.49
N THR A 402 -6.93 3.14 8.17
CA THR A 402 -6.62 4.34 7.37
C THR A 402 -7.72 5.38 7.47
N GLU A 403 -8.98 4.94 7.55
CA GLU A 403 -10.15 5.78 7.75
C GLU A 403 -10.24 6.34 9.18
N LEU A 404 -9.99 5.53 10.22
CA LEU A 404 -9.98 6.06 11.59
C LEU A 404 -8.83 7.03 11.84
N ALA A 405 -7.71 6.85 11.12
CA ALA A 405 -6.62 7.81 11.09
C ALA A 405 -6.88 8.99 10.15
N ARG A 406 -7.93 8.92 9.30
CA ARG A 406 -8.37 10.00 8.43
C ARG A 406 -9.04 11.06 9.30
N SER A 407 -8.24 12.06 9.63
CA SER A 407 -8.73 13.32 10.12
C SER A 407 -9.36 14.12 8.99
N HIS A 408 -10.68 14.06 8.83
CA HIS A 408 -11.35 15.10 8.08
C HIS A 408 -11.32 16.38 8.91
N ARG A 409 -10.83 17.48 8.31
CA ARG A 409 -11.15 18.80 8.83
C ARG A 409 -12.65 19.02 8.64
N GLU A 410 -13.38 19.27 9.72
CA GLU A 410 -14.76 19.80 9.65
C GLU A 410 -14.88 21.13 8.88
N ASP A 411 -13.76 21.79 8.56
CA ASP A 411 -13.73 23.14 8.00
C ASP A 411 -12.71 23.33 6.86
N GLU A 412 -12.93 22.65 5.73
CA GLU A 412 -12.46 23.10 4.42
C GLU A 412 -13.26 24.30 3.90
N ARG A 413 -14.45 24.52 4.47
CA ARG A 413 -15.39 25.58 4.08
C ARG A 413 -14.72 26.95 4.12
N LYS A 414 -13.85 27.22 5.09
CA LYS A 414 -13.09 28.47 5.12
C LYS A 414 -12.17 28.64 3.91
N THR A 415 -11.36 27.64 3.56
CA THR A 415 -10.42 27.75 2.42
C THR A 415 -11.17 27.75 1.08
N LEU A 416 -12.24 26.96 0.96
CA LEU A 416 -13.16 26.99 -0.18
C LEU A 416 -13.87 28.35 -0.31
N SER A 417 -14.31 28.94 0.80
CA SER A 417 -14.88 30.29 0.82
C SER A 417 -13.86 31.34 0.39
N GLU A 418 -12.60 31.22 0.84
CA GLU A 418 -11.51 32.10 0.41
C GLU A 418 -11.20 31.94 -1.09
N ILE A 419 -11.31 30.72 -1.65
CA ILE A 419 -11.19 30.46 -3.09
C ILE A 419 -12.36 31.10 -3.84
N ASN A 420 -13.59 30.85 -3.42
CA ASN A 420 -14.79 31.46 -4.02
C ASN A 420 -14.71 33.00 -4.02
N GLU A 421 -14.24 33.60 -2.92
CA GLU A 421 -14.01 35.05 -2.86
C GLU A 421 -12.96 35.52 -3.87
N LEU A 422 -11.88 34.77 -4.05
CA LEU A 422 -10.84 35.10 -5.03
C LEU A 422 -11.35 34.94 -6.46
N GLU A 423 -12.20 33.94 -6.74
CA GLU A 423 -12.85 33.75 -8.03
C GLU A 423 -13.81 34.90 -8.36
N ILE A 424 -14.59 35.37 -7.38
CA ILE A 424 -15.44 36.57 -7.52
C ILE A 424 -14.58 37.81 -7.81
N LYS A 425 -13.46 37.98 -7.09
CA LYS A 425 -12.50 39.07 -7.33
C LYS A 425 -11.83 38.95 -8.71
N LEU A 426 -11.61 37.74 -9.22
CA LEU A 426 -11.06 37.50 -10.56
C LEU A 426 -12.06 37.84 -11.66
N ALA A 427 -13.34 37.52 -11.47
CA ALA A 427 -14.42 37.86 -12.40
C ALA A 427 -14.59 39.38 -12.58
N THR A 428 -14.30 40.16 -11.54
CA THR A 428 -14.46 41.64 -11.52
C THR A 428 -13.16 42.41 -11.80
N ALA A 429 -12.03 41.73 -11.98
CA ALA A 429 -10.72 42.38 -12.19
C ALA A 429 -10.55 42.90 -13.62
N THR A 430 -10.23 44.20 -13.74
CA THR A 430 -10.12 44.94 -15.01
C THR A 430 -8.71 44.98 -15.63
N THR A 431 -7.67 44.59 -14.89
CA THR A 431 -6.28 44.64 -15.36
C THR A 431 -5.64 43.25 -15.40
N ASN A 432 -4.85 42.98 -16.43
CA ASN A 432 -4.17 41.68 -16.61
C ASN A 432 -3.22 41.36 -15.45
N ALA A 433 -2.49 42.34 -14.92
CA ALA A 433 -1.61 42.15 -13.77
C ALA A 433 -2.36 41.71 -12.51
N ARG A 434 -3.57 42.25 -12.27
CA ARG A 434 -4.40 41.86 -11.14
C ARG A 434 -5.01 40.47 -11.31
N ARG A 435 -5.42 40.13 -12.53
CA ARG A 435 -5.96 38.80 -12.87
C ARG A 435 -4.92 37.70 -12.65
N LEU A 436 -3.70 37.88 -13.15
CA LEU A 436 -2.61 36.92 -12.95
C LEU A 436 -2.32 36.67 -11.46
N LYS A 437 -2.22 37.74 -10.65
CA LYS A 437 -2.01 37.61 -9.20
C LYS A 437 -3.13 36.85 -8.49
N LEU A 438 -4.39 37.03 -8.89
CA LEU A 438 -5.53 36.33 -8.30
C LEU A 438 -5.54 34.85 -8.71
N ILE A 439 -5.18 34.54 -9.95
CA ILE A 439 -5.00 33.16 -10.43
C ILE A 439 -3.92 32.45 -9.61
N ASP A 440 -2.77 33.09 -9.40
CA ASP A 440 -1.68 32.52 -8.57
C ASP A 440 -2.15 32.24 -7.14
N GLN A 441 -2.94 33.15 -6.54
CA GLN A 441 -3.47 32.97 -5.18
C GLN A 441 -4.51 31.84 -5.09
N ILE A 442 -5.37 31.71 -6.10
CA ILE A 442 -6.34 30.60 -6.21
C ILE A 442 -5.57 29.30 -6.36
N GLN A 443 -4.58 29.25 -7.25
CA GLN A 443 -3.71 28.09 -7.43
C GLN A 443 -2.99 27.73 -6.13
N GLU A 444 -2.37 28.68 -5.43
CA GLU A 444 -1.69 28.43 -4.16
C GLU A 444 -2.63 27.83 -3.10
N LYS A 445 -3.88 28.33 -3.00
CA LYS A 445 -4.87 27.80 -2.06
C LYS A 445 -5.39 26.43 -2.47
N ASN A 446 -5.61 26.21 -3.76
CA ASN A 446 -5.97 24.90 -4.31
C ASN A 446 -4.85 23.88 -4.06
N GLU A 447 -3.60 24.25 -4.29
CA GLU A 447 -2.45 23.39 -3.99
C GLU A 447 -2.34 23.12 -2.48
N LYS A 448 -2.58 24.09 -1.60
CA LYS A 448 -2.63 23.87 -0.14
C LYS A 448 -3.74 22.92 0.31
N LEU A 449 -4.92 22.97 -0.32
CA LEU A 449 -6.01 22.02 -0.08
C LEU A 449 -5.60 20.60 -0.54
N LYS A 450 -5.05 20.49 -1.76
CA LYS A 450 -4.57 19.22 -2.32
C LYS A 450 -3.43 18.62 -1.51
N GLU A 451 -2.48 19.43 -1.04
CA GLU A 451 -1.36 18.98 -0.22
C GLU A 451 -1.85 18.38 1.10
N ARG A 452 -2.80 18.99 1.81
CA ARG A 452 -3.15 18.52 3.17
C ARG A 452 -4.07 17.31 3.20
N ASN A 453 -4.93 17.13 2.20
CA ASN A 453 -5.90 16.03 2.18
C ASN A 453 -5.33 14.70 1.71
N VAL A 454 -4.10 14.68 1.18
CA VAL A 454 -3.55 13.49 0.51
C VAL A 454 -2.22 13.04 1.08
N THR A 455 -1.46 13.96 1.66
CA THR A 455 -0.02 13.71 1.81
C THR A 455 0.36 12.96 3.08
N VAL A 456 -0.47 12.95 4.14
CA VAL A 456 -0.08 12.28 5.39
C VAL A 456 -1.23 11.82 6.32
N TYR A 457 -2.40 12.47 6.29
CA TYR A 457 -3.52 12.04 7.16
C TYR A 457 -4.14 10.75 6.64
N GLY A 458 -4.58 9.88 7.54
CA GLY A 458 -5.03 8.53 7.21
C GLY A 458 -3.92 7.51 6.94
N SER A 459 -2.71 7.92 6.55
CA SER A 459 -1.63 6.97 6.29
C SER A 459 -1.14 6.27 7.57
N ILE A 460 -0.98 4.95 7.51
CA ILE A 460 -0.38 4.13 8.55
C ILE A 460 1.02 3.71 8.11
N ASN A 461 2.03 4.12 8.86
CA ASN A 461 3.45 3.93 8.53
C ASN A 461 4.05 2.82 9.38
N LEU A 462 4.39 1.69 8.77
CA LEU A 462 5.20 0.64 9.39
C LEU A 462 6.67 0.85 9.01
N ARG A 463 7.55 0.96 10.00
CA ARG A 463 9.00 1.16 9.81
C ARG A 463 9.78 0.16 10.65
N THR A 464 10.70 -0.58 10.05
CA THR A 464 11.41 -1.64 10.78
C THR A 464 12.81 -1.90 10.23
N ASP A 465 13.79 -2.11 11.12
CA ASP A 465 15.13 -2.60 10.78
C ASP A 465 15.26 -4.13 10.91
N GLY A 466 14.12 -4.80 11.13
CA GLY A 466 14.01 -6.25 11.31
C GLY A 466 14.13 -6.70 12.77
N GLU A 467 14.62 -5.84 13.66
CA GLU A 467 14.75 -6.11 15.11
C GLU A 467 13.81 -5.25 15.94
N ARG A 468 13.56 -4.03 15.48
CA ARG A 468 12.66 -3.04 16.08
C ARG A 468 11.70 -2.55 15.03
N CYS A 469 10.43 -2.38 15.41
CA CYS A 469 9.40 -1.87 14.53
C CYS A 469 8.63 -0.75 15.20
N ILE A 470 8.24 0.25 14.42
CA ILE A 470 7.19 1.20 14.80
C ILE A 470 6.03 1.09 13.82
N ILE A 471 4.83 1.33 14.34
CA ILE A 471 3.67 1.70 13.53
C ILE A 471 3.29 3.12 13.94
N ALA A 472 3.18 4.03 12.97
CA ALA A 472 2.96 5.44 13.22
C ALA A 472 1.87 6.04 12.33
N GLN A 473 1.08 6.94 12.92
CA GLN A 473 0.08 7.75 12.22
C GLN A 473 0.25 9.22 12.61
N LYS A 474 -0.08 10.14 11.69
CA LYS A 474 0.09 11.56 11.97
C LYS A 474 -1.06 12.08 12.83
N LEU A 475 -0.74 12.91 13.82
CA LEU A 475 -1.72 13.59 14.66
C LEU A 475 -2.33 14.79 13.93
N GLU A 476 -3.65 14.95 14.01
CA GLU A 476 -4.40 16.07 13.40
C GLU A 476 -3.95 17.43 13.94
N LYS A 477 -3.82 17.49 15.26
CA LYS A 477 -3.35 18.65 16.01
C LYS A 477 -2.21 18.19 16.91
N GLY A 478 -1.01 18.19 16.35
CA GLY A 478 0.20 17.91 17.11
C GLY A 478 0.35 18.84 18.32
N GLY A 479 0.88 18.30 19.42
CA GLY A 479 1.24 19.07 20.61
C GLY A 479 2.65 19.61 20.49
N GLY A 480 2.80 20.88 20.10
CA GLY A 480 4.11 21.50 19.90
C GLY A 480 4.91 20.80 18.80
N SER A 481 6.02 20.16 19.17
CA SER A 481 6.87 19.41 18.22
C SER A 481 6.42 17.97 18.00
N LYS A 482 5.47 17.43 18.78
CA LYS A 482 4.96 16.07 18.63
C LYS A 482 3.83 16.04 17.61
N VAL A 483 4.10 15.51 16.42
CA VAL A 483 3.14 15.43 15.31
C VAL A 483 2.83 13.99 14.88
N TRP A 484 3.51 13.00 15.46
CA TRP A 484 3.27 11.58 15.22
C TRP A 484 2.77 10.86 16.46
N ASP A 485 1.78 10.00 16.26
CA ASP A 485 1.42 8.96 17.21
C ASP A 485 2.20 7.69 16.85
N ILE A 486 3.03 7.20 17.77
CA ILE A 486 4.01 6.14 17.52
C ILE A 486 3.76 4.98 18.47
N TYR A 487 3.61 3.79 17.91
CA TYR A 487 3.44 2.52 18.61
C TYR A 487 4.69 1.67 18.38
N LYS A 488 5.36 1.27 19.46
CA LYS A 488 6.60 0.50 19.41
C LYS A 488 6.29 -0.99 19.50
N LEU A 489 6.81 -1.77 18.56
CA LEU A 489 6.85 -3.22 18.64
C LEU A 489 8.31 -3.63 18.89
N GLU A 490 8.52 -4.34 19.98
CA GLU A 490 9.84 -4.81 20.42
C GLU A 490 9.76 -6.30 20.78
N LYS A 491 10.87 -7.03 20.67
CA LYS A 491 10.90 -8.45 21.00
C LYS A 491 10.77 -8.67 22.51
N ASN A 492 9.98 -9.67 22.90
CA ASN A 492 9.94 -10.17 24.27
C ASN A 492 11.10 -11.15 24.54
N ASN A 493 11.17 -11.70 25.76
CA ASN A 493 12.20 -12.66 26.16
C ASN A 493 12.17 -13.98 25.35
N MET A 494 11.09 -14.24 24.60
CA MET A 494 10.96 -15.38 23.70
C MET A 494 11.29 -15.02 22.24
N GLY A 495 11.82 -13.81 21.99
CA GLY A 495 12.17 -13.33 20.65
C GLY A 495 10.97 -12.88 19.80
N ARG A 496 9.75 -12.86 20.32
CA ARG A 496 8.54 -12.49 19.57
C ARG A 496 8.22 -11.01 19.72
N PHE A 497 7.80 -10.35 18.64
CA PHE A 497 7.33 -8.98 18.72
C PHE A 497 6.07 -8.87 19.58
N LYS A 498 6.13 -7.95 20.55
CA LYS A 498 5.00 -7.50 21.35
C LYS A 498 4.86 -5.98 21.25
N TYR A 499 3.64 -5.49 21.44
CA TYR A 499 3.41 -4.07 21.66
C TYR A 499 4.01 -3.65 23.01
N VAL A 500 4.70 -2.50 23.03
CA VAL A 500 5.19 -1.84 24.24
C VAL A 500 4.28 -0.65 24.54
N PRO A 501 3.37 -0.76 25.52
CA PRO A 501 2.49 0.33 25.92
C PRO A 501 3.29 1.58 26.34
N LYS A 502 2.68 2.75 26.12
CA LYS A 502 3.24 4.04 26.50
C LYS A 502 3.19 4.28 28.00
#